data_AF-A0A2I9LP46-F1
#
_entry.id   AF-A0A2I9LP46-F1
#
_cell.length_a   1.000
_cell.length_b   1.000
_cell.length_c   1.000
_cell.angle_alpha   90.00
_cell.angle_beta   90.00
_cell.angle_gamma   90.00
#
_symmetry.space_group_name_H-M   'P 1'
#
loop_
_entity.id
_entity.type
_entity.pdbx_description
1 polymer ?
#
loop_
_entity_poly.entity_id
_entity_poly.type
_entity_poly.pdbx_seq_one_letter_code
_entity_poly.pdbx_strand_id
1 'polypeptide(L)'
;MERKLAVLLLLLGMVALASCGLREKHVQKLLSLVVPEGTLRKILQTVVHKAAKSQFGCPLYEGYCETHCQDVTRNEGECHGMKCKCKSK
;
A
#
# COMPACT_ATOMS: atom_id res chain seq x y z
N MET A 1 -6.84 0.98 -33.00
CA MET A 1 -6.16 1.89 -32.04
C MET A 1 -6.97 2.03 -30.75
N GLU A 2 -8.30 2.09 -30.82
CA GLU A 2 -9.28 2.05 -29.71
C GLU A 2 -8.92 1.15 -28.51
N ARG A 3 -8.63 -0.14 -28.73
CA ARG A 3 -8.34 -1.09 -27.64
C ARG A 3 -7.04 -0.80 -26.89
N LYS A 4 -6.03 -0.26 -27.58
CA LYS A 4 -4.75 0.10 -26.95
C LYS A 4 -4.91 1.34 -26.05
N LEU A 5 -5.74 2.28 -26.48
CA LEU A 5 -6.07 3.47 -25.69
C LEU A 5 -6.87 3.11 -24.43
N ALA A 6 -7.85 2.20 -24.56
CA ALA A 6 -8.64 1.70 -23.43
C ALA A 6 -7.78 0.98 -22.39
N VAL A 7 -6.83 0.14 -22.81
CA VAL A 7 -5.90 -0.55 -21.92
C VAL A 7 -4.94 0.44 -21.23
N LEU A 8 -4.46 1.44 -21.96
CA LEU A 8 -3.59 2.48 -21.40
C LEU A 8 -4.31 3.32 -20.33
N LEU A 9 -5.57 3.68 -20.58
CA LEU A 9 -6.42 4.41 -19.64
C LEU A 9 -6.73 3.58 -18.38
N LEU A 10 -6.94 2.27 -18.52
CA LEU A 10 -7.11 1.36 -17.39
C LEU A 10 -5.86 1.29 -16.51
N LEU A 11 -4.68 1.20 -17.12
CA LEU A 11 -3.40 1.19 -16.41
C LEU A 11 -3.14 2.53 -15.70
N LEU A 12 -3.36 3.65 -16.37
CA LEU A 12 -3.23 4.98 -15.78
C LEU A 12 -4.24 5.21 -14.65
N GLY A 13 -5.47 4.72 -14.80
CA GLY A 13 -6.49 4.75 -13.75
C GLY A 13 -6.07 3.95 -12.53
N MET A 14 -5.53 2.75 -12.71
CA MET A 14 -5.02 1.90 -11.63
C MET A 14 -3.83 2.55 -10.90
N VAL A 15 -2.90 3.15 -11.65
CA VAL A 15 -1.76 3.87 -11.08
C VAL A 15 -2.21 5.12 -10.34
N ALA A 16 -3.11 5.94 -10.91
CA ALA A 16 -3.65 7.12 -10.25
C ALA A 16 -4.42 6.78 -8.96
N LEU A 17 -5.19 5.69 -8.98
CA LEU A 17 -5.87 5.17 -7.79
C LEU A 17 -4.87 4.70 -6.72
N ALA A 18 -3.75 4.08 -7.12
CA ALA A 18 -2.66 3.72 -6.22
C ALA A 18 -1.96 4.96 -5.62
N SER A 19 -1.73 5.99 -6.45
CA SER A 19 -1.04 7.24 -6.08
C SER A 19 -1.88 8.17 -5.19
N CYS A 20 -3.21 8.19 -5.35
CA CYS A 20 -4.12 9.04 -4.55
C CYS A 20 -4.39 8.50 -3.13
N GLY A 21 -3.60 7.54 -2.66
CA GLY A 21 -3.86 6.85 -1.41
C GLY A 21 -5.09 5.97 -1.60
N LEU A 22 -4.88 4.81 -2.23
CA LEU A 22 -5.86 3.76 -2.40
C LEU A 22 -6.41 3.40 -1.01
N ARG A 23 -7.48 4.10 -0.60
CA ARG A 23 -8.05 3.99 0.74
C ARG A 23 -8.41 2.53 0.89
N GLU A 24 -7.88 1.87 1.91
CA GLU A 24 -8.08 0.44 2.20
C GLU A 24 -9.53 -0.03 1.98
N LYS A 25 -10.50 0.83 2.33
CA LYS A 25 -11.94 0.65 2.07
C LYS A 25 -12.31 0.38 0.61
N HIS A 26 -11.70 1.07 -0.36
CA HIS A 26 -11.95 0.87 -1.78
C HIS A 26 -11.42 -0.47 -2.27
N VAL A 27 -10.23 -0.88 -1.83
CA VAL A 27 -9.66 -2.20 -2.17
C VAL A 27 -10.48 -3.32 -1.54
N GLN A 28 -10.87 -3.16 -0.28
CA GLN A 28 -11.76 -4.10 0.41
C GLN A 28 -13.13 -4.20 -0.29
N LYS A 29 -13.68 -3.08 -0.79
CA LYS A 29 -14.93 -3.05 -1.56
C LYS A 29 -14.77 -3.74 -2.92
N LEU A 30 -13.65 -3.54 -3.60
CA LEU A 30 -13.35 -4.20 -4.89
C LEU A 30 -13.19 -5.72 -4.71
N LEU A 31 -12.43 -6.15 -3.70
CA LEU A 31 -12.28 -7.57 -3.34
C LEU A 31 -13.64 -8.22 -3.03
N SER A 32 -14.56 -7.45 -2.44
CA SER A 32 -15.90 -7.92 -2.12
C SER A 32 -16.81 -8.11 -3.34
N LEU A 33 -16.52 -7.43 -4.45
CA LEU A 33 -17.26 -7.55 -5.71
C LEU A 33 -16.69 -8.62 -6.63
N VAL A 34 -15.37 -8.81 -6.60
CA VAL A 34 -14.66 -9.71 -7.54
C VAL A 34 -14.46 -11.11 -6.96
N VAL A 35 -14.27 -11.23 -5.64
CA VAL A 35 -13.98 -12.52 -4.99
C VAL A 35 -15.22 -13.01 -4.25
N PRO A 36 -15.73 -14.23 -4.55
CA PRO A 36 -16.87 -14.80 -3.84
C PRO A 36 -16.57 -14.96 -2.34
N GLU A 37 -17.63 -14.93 -1.50
CA GLU A 37 -17.47 -15.13 -0.06
C GLU A 37 -16.88 -16.50 0.25
N GLY A 38 -15.78 -16.49 0.99
CA GLY A 38 -15.06 -17.69 1.37
C GLY A 38 -13.75 -17.37 2.09
N THR A 39 -13.01 -18.41 2.47
CA THR A 39 -11.73 -18.31 3.19
C THR A 39 -10.71 -17.47 2.42
N LEU A 40 -10.71 -17.58 1.08
CA LEU A 40 -9.81 -16.83 0.21
C LEU A 40 -10.04 -15.31 0.29
N ARG A 41 -11.31 -14.86 0.31
CA ARG A 41 -11.64 -13.44 0.45
C ARG A 41 -11.17 -12.87 1.80
N LYS A 42 -11.35 -13.64 2.88
CA LYS A 42 -10.89 -13.24 4.22
C LYS A 42 -9.38 -13.11 4.29
N ILE A 43 -8.64 -14.04 3.68
CA ILE A 43 -7.18 -13.99 3.60
C ILE A 43 -6.74 -12.74 2.82
N LEU A 44 -7.28 -12.51 1.62
CA LEU A 44 -6.95 -11.35 0.80
C LEU A 44 -7.26 -10.02 1.51
N GLN A 45 -8.43 -9.90 2.15
CA GLN A 45 -8.77 -8.72 2.93
C GLN A 45 -7.79 -8.49 4.08
N THR A 46 -7.35 -9.56 4.75
CA THR A 46 -6.37 -9.48 5.84
C THR A 46 -4.99 -9.05 5.33
N VAL A 47 -4.55 -9.59 4.18
CA VAL A 47 -3.28 -9.22 3.55
C VAL A 47 -3.33 -7.76 3.12
N VAL A 48 -4.39 -7.31 2.45
CA VAL A 48 -4.56 -5.92 2.06
C VAL A 48 -4.59 -4.99 3.27
N HIS A 49 -5.30 -5.36 4.34
CA HIS A 49 -5.33 -4.58 5.58
C HIS A 49 -3.95 -4.48 6.25
N LYS A 50 -3.16 -5.55 6.20
CA LYS A 50 -1.77 -5.56 6.72
C LYS A 50 -0.82 -4.76 5.83
N ALA A 51 -0.92 -4.93 4.51
CA ALA A 51 -0.10 -4.22 3.54
C ALA A 51 -0.39 -2.71 3.54
N ALA A 52 -1.66 -2.31 3.63
CA ALA A 52 -2.06 -0.91 3.73
C ALA A 52 -1.56 -0.22 5.02
N LYS A 53 -1.30 -1.01 6.07
CA LYS A 53 -0.72 -0.52 7.33
C LYS A 53 0.80 -0.55 7.35
N SER A 54 1.43 -1.32 6.45
CA SER A 54 2.88 -1.34 6.27
C SER A 54 3.33 -0.03 5.64
N GLN A 55 4.16 0.70 6.36
CA GLN A 55 4.77 1.94 5.89
C GLN A 55 6.24 1.69 5.59
N PHE A 56 6.71 2.16 4.43
CA PHE A 56 8.12 2.14 4.03
C PHE A 56 8.81 0.78 4.28
N GLY A 57 8.16 -0.32 3.91
CA GLY A 57 8.73 -1.67 4.02
C GLY A 57 8.63 -2.32 5.40
N CYS A 58 8.14 -1.64 6.45
CA CYS A 58 8.05 -2.21 7.79
C CYS A 58 7.01 -3.36 7.91
N PRO A 59 7.32 -4.48 8.61
CA PRO A 59 8.58 -4.82 9.29
C PRO A 59 9.54 -5.63 8.40
N LEU A 60 9.23 -5.82 7.12
CA LEU A 60 9.97 -6.73 6.24
C LEU A 60 11.37 -6.19 5.88
N TYR A 61 11.51 -4.87 5.77
CA TYR A 61 12.78 -4.22 5.48
C TYR A 61 12.84 -2.81 6.08
N GLU A 62 13.72 -2.62 7.06
CA GLU A 62 13.89 -1.35 7.78
C GLU A 62 14.63 -0.27 6.99
N GLY A 63 15.46 -0.63 6.02
CA GLY A 63 16.27 0.33 5.27
C GLY A 63 15.44 1.42 4.57
N TYR A 64 14.26 1.08 4.05
CA TYR A 64 13.37 2.06 3.43
C TYR A 64 12.80 3.06 4.45
N CYS A 65 12.53 2.62 5.68
CA CYS A 65 12.11 3.50 6.77
C CYS A 65 13.25 4.43 7.21
N GLU A 66 14.47 3.90 7.33
CA GLU A 66 15.65 4.68 7.68
C GLU A 66 15.97 5.75 6.64
N THR A 67 16.03 5.38 5.35
CA THR A 67 16.24 6.34 4.25
C THR A 67 15.16 7.41 4.24
N HIS A 68 13.88 7.02 4.37
CA HIS A 68 12.78 7.99 4.43
C HIS A 68 12.95 9.01 5.56
N CYS A 69 13.27 8.55 6.77
CA CYS A 69 13.44 9.42 7.93
C CYS A 69 14.67 10.33 7.83
N GLN A 70 15.75 9.84 7.23
CA GLN A 70 16.93 10.65 6.93
C GLN A 70 16.61 11.75 5.91
N ASP A 71 15.86 11.44 4.86
CA ASP A 71 15.50 12.42 3.81
C ASP A 71 14.55 13.52 4.33
N VAL A 72 13.52 13.14 5.08
CA VAL A 72 12.46 14.09 5.48
C VAL A 72 12.74 14.83 6.80
N THR A 73 13.39 14.16 7.75
CA THR A 73 13.63 14.70 9.10
C THR A 73 15.09 14.74 9.52
N ARG A 74 16.03 14.22 8.70
CA ARG A 74 17.45 14.07 9.05
C ARG A 74 17.68 13.31 10.36
N ASN A 75 16.78 12.39 10.65
CA ASN A 75 16.75 11.61 11.87
C ASN A 75 16.76 10.10 11.56
N GLU A 76 17.12 9.29 12.55
CA GLU A 76 17.04 7.83 12.45
C GLU A 76 15.59 7.37 12.36
N GLY A 77 15.34 6.39 11.49
CA GLY A 77 14.05 5.73 11.33
C GLY A 77 14.09 4.31 11.90
N GLU A 78 13.05 3.91 12.64
CA GLU A 78 12.89 2.54 13.13
C GLU A 78 11.50 1.99 12.80
N CYS A 79 11.41 0.68 12.56
CA CYS A 79 10.11 0.04 12.37
C CYS A 79 9.46 -0.31 13.72
N HIS A 80 8.38 0.39 14.08
CA HIS A 80 7.51 0.02 15.20
C HIS A 80 6.33 -0.82 14.69
N GLY A 81 6.56 -2.13 14.55
CA GLY A 81 5.63 -3.06 13.92
C GLY A 81 5.51 -2.79 12.43
N MET A 82 4.32 -2.47 11.94
CA MET A 82 4.10 -2.11 10.53
C MET A 82 4.32 -0.63 10.22
N LYS A 83 4.58 0.20 11.23
CA LYS A 83 4.75 1.64 11.06
C LYS A 83 6.23 2.02 11.11
N CYS A 84 6.63 2.92 10.23
CA CYS A 84 7.92 3.60 10.33
C CYS A 84 7.80 4.77 11.32
N LYS A 85 8.77 4.91 12.23
CA LYS A 85 8.87 6.04 13.15
C LYS A 85 10.22 6.71 12.98
N CYS A 86 10.22 8.03 12.78
CA CYS A 86 11.44 8.81 12.82
C CYS A 86 11.66 9.31 14.26
N LYS A 87 12.81 9.01 14.85
CA LYS A 87 13.17 9.49 16.19
C LYS A 87 13.57 10.95 16.10
N SER A 88 12.72 11.87 16.55
CA SER A 88 13.19 13.24 16.81
C SER A 88 14.27 13.18 17.89
N LYS A 89 15.46 13.66 17.55
CA LYS A 89 16.54 13.91 18.50
C LYS A 89 16.21 15.09 19.41
#